data_AF-A0A6J4RH92-F1
#
_entry.id   AF-A0A6J4RH92-F1
#
_cell.length_a   1.000
_cell.length_b   1.000
_cell.length_c   1.000
_cell.angle_alpha   90.00
_cell.angle_beta   90.00
_cell.angle_gamma   90.00
#
_symmetry.space_group_name_H-M   'P 1'
#
loop_
_entity.id
_entity.type
_entity.pdbx_description
1 polymer ?
#
loop_
_entity_poly.entity_id
_entity_poly.type
_entity_poly.pdbx_seq_one_letter_code
_entity_poly.pdbx_strand_id
1 'polypeptide(L)' 'MTRGRNDGERGRPYRHVLAGLGVGIGVGIPVGTGLGIVLGNLPLGIGAGMALGSGLGAAFGAALAGRGGDE' A
#
# COMPACT_ATOMS: atom_id res chain seq x y z
N MET A 1 -6.39 31.77 30.92
CA MET A 1 -6.66 30.33 30.80
C MET A 1 -7.69 30.11 29.68
N THR A 2 -7.24 29.94 28.45
CA THR A 2 -8.09 29.57 27.31
C THR A 2 -7.76 28.14 26.90
N ARG A 3 -8.56 27.23 27.44
CA ARG A 3 -8.59 25.82 27.04
C ARG A 3 -9.40 25.70 25.75
N GLY A 4 -8.79 25.11 24.73
CA GLY A 4 -9.48 24.71 23.51
C GLY A 4 -8.50 24.71 22.34
N ARG A 5 -8.43 23.70 21.49
CA ARG A 5 -9.20 22.48 21.37
C ARG A 5 -8.44 21.71 20.27
N ASN A 6 -7.88 20.55 20.61
CA ASN A 6 -7.60 19.46 19.67
C ASN A 6 -6.89 19.81 18.35
N ASP A 7 -5.57 19.99 18.40
CA ASP A 7 -4.71 19.94 17.20
C ASP A 7 -4.45 18.49 16.72
N GLY A 8 -5.45 17.62 16.82
CA GLY A 8 -5.38 16.20 16.50
C GLY A 8 -5.57 15.86 15.01
N GLU A 9 -5.77 16.87 14.16
CA GLU A 9 -6.19 16.66 12.76
C GLU A 9 -5.06 16.80 11.72
N ARG A 10 -3.80 17.01 12.14
CA ARG A 10 -2.66 17.10 11.22
C ARG A 10 -2.04 15.75 10.86
N GLY A 11 -2.83 14.66 10.87
CA GLY A 11 -2.29 13.29 10.89
C GLY A 11 -2.79 12.31 9.83
N ARG A 12 -3.66 12.69 8.88
CA ARG A 12 -4.38 11.68 8.06
C ARG A 12 -4.14 11.59 6.54
N PRO A 13 -3.06 12.13 5.93
CA PRO A 13 -2.72 11.73 4.56
C PRO A 13 -2.09 10.32 4.48
N TYR A 14 -1.56 9.78 5.59
CA TYR A 14 -0.79 8.52 5.57
C TYR A 14 -1.62 7.23 5.69
N ARG A 15 -2.84 7.27 6.23
CA ARG A 15 -3.63 6.04 6.48
C ARG A 15 -4.03 5.32 5.20
N HIS A 16 -4.33 6.06 4.13
CA HIS A 16 -4.75 5.48 2.86
C HIS A 16 -3.57 4.89 2.09
N VAL A 17 -2.40 5.54 2.15
CA VAL A 17 -1.17 5.00 1.56
C VAL A 17 -0.76 3.71 2.26
N LEU A 18 -0.81 3.65 3.59
CA LEU A 18 -0.54 2.40 4.32
C LEU A 18 -1.56 1.31 4.01
N ALA A 19 -2.84 1.64 3.88
CA ALA A 19 -3.87 0.68 3.50
C ALA A 19 -3.65 0.13 2.08
N GLY A 20 -3.35 1.00 1.11
CA GLY A 20 -3.02 0.63 -0.26
C GLY A 20 -1.79 -0.27 -0.32
N LEU A 21 -0.71 0.11 0.36
CA LEU A 21 0.51 -0.71 0.44
C LEU A 21 0.25 -2.07 1.12
N GLY A 22 -0.55 -2.12 2.17
CA GLY A 22 -0.92 -3.37 2.83
C GLY A 22 -1.65 -4.33 1.90
N VAL A 23 -2.62 -3.83 1.13
CA VAL A 23 -3.35 -4.63 0.12
C VAL A 23 -2.41 -5.05 -1.02
N GLY A 24 -1.61 -4.12 -1.54
CA GLY A 24 -0.69 -4.38 -2.64
C GLY A 24 0.35 -5.45 -2.30
N ILE A 25 1.01 -5.34 -1.15
CA ILE A 25 1.97 -6.35 -0.66
C ILE A 25 1.25 -7.68 -0.35
N GLY A 26 0.07 -7.61 0.26
CA GLY A 26 -0.74 -8.79 0.60
C GLY A 26 -1.13 -9.65 -0.62
N VAL A 27 -1.32 -9.02 -1.79
CA VAL A 27 -1.59 -9.73 -3.05
C VAL A 27 -0.30 -10.04 -3.81
N GLY A 28 0.64 -9.10 -3.88
CA GLY A 28 1.84 -9.22 -4.70
C GLY A 28 2.78 -10.35 -4.26
N ILE A 29 2.96 -10.56 -2.96
CA ILE A 29 3.84 -11.62 -2.42
C ILE A 29 3.32 -13.02 -2.76
N PRO A 30 2.06 -13.40 -2.49
CA PRO A 30 1.57 -14.74 -2.84
C PRO A 30 1.54 -14.98 -4.35
N VAL A 31 1.19 -13.97 -5.16
CA VAL A 31 1.22 -14.09 -6.63
C VAL A 31 2.64 -14.30 -7.14
N GLY A 32 3.60 -13.48 -6.68
CA GLY A 32 4.99 -13.62 -7.06
C GLY A 32 5.62 -14.93 -6.58
N THR A 33 5.28 -15.38 -5.38
CA THR A 33 5.75 -16.67 -4.85
C THR A 33 5.21 -17.82 -5.67
N GLY A 34 3.91 -17.79 -6.04
CA GLY A 34 3.31 -18.77 -6.94
C GLY A 34 3.99 -18.82 -8.31
N LEU A 35 4.25 -17.66 -8.91
CA LEU A 35 5.02 -17.56 -10.15
C LEU A 35 6.46 -18.10 -9.98
N GLY A 36 7.14 -17.75 -8.90
CA GLY A 36 8.50 -18.24 -8.62
C GLY A 36 8.58 -19.76 -8.49
N ILE A 37 7.55 -20.39 -7.92
CA ILE A 37 7.44 -21.85 -7.85
C ILE A 37 7.27 -22.44 -9.26
N VAL A 38 6.37 -21.87 -10.07
CA VAL A 38 6.11 -22.34 -11.45
C VAL A 38 7.33 -22.18 -12.35
N LEU A 39 8.06 -21.07 -12.21
CA LEU A 39 9.29 -20.82 -12.96
C LEU A 39 10.51 -21.59 -12.43
N GLY A 40 10.39 -22.27 -11.29
CA GLY A 40 11.53 -22.91 -10.61
C GLY A 40 12.56 -21.93 -10.08
N ASN A 41 12.22 -20.64 -9.96
CA ASN A 41 13.09 -19.57 -9.49
C ASN A 41 12.35 -18.68 -8.49
N LEU A 42 12.33 -19.11 -7.22
CA LEU A 42 11.72 -18.36 -6.12
C LEU A 42 12.26 -16.93 -5.98
N PRO A 43 13.57 -16.67 -6.05
CA PRO A 43 14.10 -15.30 -5.96
C PRO A 43 13.49 -14.36 -7.00
N LEU A 44 13.39 -14.81 -8.25
CA LEU A 44 12.73 -14.04 -9.33
C LEU A 44 11.25 -13.79 -9.04
N GLY A 45 10.53 -14.83 -8.61
CA GLY A 45 9.12 -14.72 -8.27
C GLY A 45 8.83 -13.76 -7.12
N ILE A 46 9.60 -13.86 -6.02
CA ILE A 46 9.46 -12.97 -4.86
C ILE A 46 9.83 -11.53 -5.25
N GLY A 47 10.92 -11.34 -6.01
CA GLY A 47 11.31 -10.01 -6.50
C GLY A 47 10.24 -9.37 -7.37
N ALA A 48 9.70 -10.11 -8.34
CA ALA A 48 8.60 -9.65 -9.20
C ALA A 48 7.32 -9.38 -8.40
N GLY A 49 6.96 -10.27 -7.46
CA GLY A 49 5.81 -10.10 -6.59
C GLY A 49 5.90 -8.88 -5.69
N MET A 50 7.07 -8.61 -5.13
CA MET A 50 7.32 -7.42 -4.32
C MET A 50 7.26 -6.13 -5.15
N ALA A 51 7.83 -6.13 -6.36
CA ALA A 51 7.76 -4.98 -7.27
C ALA A 51 6.31 -4.69 -7.69
N LEU A 52 5.55 -5.72 -8.08
CA LEU A 52 4.14 -5.59 -8.44
C LEU A 52 3.29 -5.16 -7.24
N GLY A 53 3.49 -5.78 -6.07
CA GLY A 53 2.73 -5.49 -4.87
C GLY A 53 2.97 -4.08 -4.32
N SER A 54 4.22 -3.64 -4.30
CA SER A 54 4.55 -2.27 -3.88
C SER A 54 4.05 -1.22 -4.89
N GLY A 55 4.19 -1.48 -6.19
CA GLY A 55 3.70 -0.60 -7.25
C GLY A 55 2.17 -0.45 -7.24
N LEU A 56 1.45 -1.58 -7.18
CA LEU A 56 -0.02 -1.58 -7.06
C LEU A 56 -0.47 -0.92 -5.76
N GLY A 57 0.17 -1.25 -4.64
CA GLY A 57 -0.20 -0.70 -3.35
C GLY A 57 0.02 0.81 -3.25
N ALA A 58 1.10 1.33 -3.85
CA ALA A 58 1.34 2.76 -3.95
C ALA A 58 0.31 3.44 -4.86
N ALA A 59 0.00 2.84 -6.02
CA ALA A 59 -0.98 3.37 -6.95
C ALA A 59 -2.40 3.41 -6.34
N PHE A 60 -2.85 2.33 -5.70
CA PHE A 60 -4.14 2.28 -5.02
C PHE A 60 -4.17 3.22 -3.80
N GLY A 61 -3.10 3.25 -3.00
CA GLY A 61 -3.00 4.15 -1.86
C GLY A 61 -3.09 5.63 -2.27
N ALA A 62 -2.45 5.99 -3.38
CA ALA A 62 -2.52 7.33 -3.96
C ALA A 62 -3.90 7.64 -4.55
N ALA A 63 -4.50 6.70 -5.29
CA ALA A 63 -5.84 6.86 -5.87
C ALA A 63 -6.93 7.02 -4.81
N LEU A 64 -6.84 6.30 -3.68
CA LEU A 64 -7.76 6.45 -2.56
C LEU A 64 -7.51 7.75 -1.78
N ALA A 65 -6.26 8.17 -1.63
CA ALA A 65 -5.93 9.43 -0.96
C ALA A 65 -6.41 10.66 -1.74
N GLY A 66 -6.34 10.61 -3.07
CA GLY A 66 -6.76 11.71 -3.96
C GLY A 66 -8.26 11.85 -4.17
N ARG A 67 -9.08 10.88 -3.72
CA ARG A 67 -10.55 10.91 -3.82
C ARG A 67 -11.24 11.30 -2.51
N GLY A 68 -10.49 11.41 -1.42
CA GLY A 68 -11.02 11.79 -0.09
C GLY A 68 -10.76 13.24 0.30
N GLY A 69 -10.32 14.08 -0.65
CA GLY A 69 -9.95 15.49 -0.40
C GLY A 69 -10.85 16.50 -1.11
N ASP A 70 -11.93 16.02 -1.74
CA ASP A 70 -12.74 16.72 -2.73
C ASP A 70 -14.25 16.66 -2.41
N GLU A 71 -14.61 16.58 -1.12
CA GLU A 71 -15.97 16.81 -0.59
C GLU A 71 -16.00 17.92 0.47
#